data_AF-A0A9Q1E854-F1
#
_entry.id   AF-A0A9Q1E854-F1
#
_cell.length_a   1.000
_cell.length_b   1.000
_cell.length_c   1.000
_cell.angle_alpha   90.00
_cell.angle_beta   90.00
_cell.angle_gamma   90.00
#
_symmetry.space_group_name_H-M   'P 1'
#
loop_
_entity.id
_entity.type
_entity.pdbx_description
1 polymer ?
#
loop_
_entity_poly.entity_id
_entity_poly.type
_entity_poly.pdbx_seq_one_letter_code
_entity_poly.pdbx_strand_id
1 'polypeptide(L)'
;MVTQWSFENGGCAAEERRVWYLCTFSDGQLVVKAHLYDFRGVVEEGGCYILKGHIIISNPPRLAVPREATFYSSMPIVNGCRATLCLWREATTWEVRLGQMAAFTHLTSTASLHFGQQWSTGNYSTIDEETEVLQMIKVIGASILEGKEVEILLEDLDVLKVAADVWEGICPQLAYSSALK
;
A
#
# COMPACT_ATOMS: atom_id res chain seq x y z
N MET A 1 7.72 -1.82 31.21
CA MET A 1 7.50 -1.39 32.61
C MET A 1 6.63 -2.44 33.27
N VAL A 2 6.97 -2.94 34.47
CA VAL A 2 6.09 -3.87 35.21
C VAL A 2 5.00 -3.04 35.87
N THR A 3 3.74 -3.27 35.54
CA THR A 3 2.60 -2.50 36.07
C THR A 3 1.80 -3.25 37.12
N GLN A 4 2.00 -4.57 37.22
CA GLN A 4 1.28 -5.41 38.15
C GLN A 4 2.20 -6.55 38.62
N TRP A 5 2.13 -6.82 39.92
CA TRP A 5 2.88 -7.87 40.59
C TRP A 5 1.88 -8.86 41.18
N SER A 6 2.07 -10.13 40.86
CA SER A 6 1.37 -11.26 41.45
C SER A 6 2.19 -11.77 42.64
N PHE A 7 1.51 -11.98 43.76
CA PHE A 7 2.09 -12.52 44.98
C PHE A 7 1.40 -13.84 45.30
N GLU A 8 1.85 -14.92 44.65
CA GLU A 8 1.35 -16.28 44.86
C GLU A 8 2.45 -17.19 45.40
N ASN A 9 2.08 -18.13 46.27
CA ASN A 9 2.97 -19.17 46.84
C ASN A 9 4.27 -18.64 47.50
N GLY A 10 4.21 -17.45 48.10
CA GLY A 10 5.38 -16.81 48.73
C GLY A 10 6.42 -16.28 47.72
N GLY A 11 6.12 -16.30 46.42
CA GLY A 11 6.90 -15.67 45.37
C GLY A 11 6.27 -14.36 44.92
N CYS A 12 7.11 -13.48 44.34
CA CYS A 12 6.66 -12.29 43.65
C CYS A 12 6.99 -12.46 42.16
N ALA A 13 5.99 -12.47 41.30
CA ALA A 13 6.14 -12.59 39.86
C ALA A 13 5.52 -11.36 39.17
N ALA A 14 6.19 -10.85 38.12
CA ALA A 14 5.62 -9.80 37.30
C ALA A 14 4.44 -10.37 36.50
N GLU A 15 3.22 -9.93 36.82
CA GLU A 15 1.99 -10.49 36.29
C GLU A 15 1.69 -9.96 34.89
N GLU A 16 1.96 -8.67 34.65
CA GLU A 16 1.75 -8.04 33.36
C GLU A 16 2.99 -7.26 32.94
N ARG A 17 3.63 -7.70 31.86
CA ARG A 17 4.77 -7.01 31.26
C ARG A 17 4.28 -6.15 30.09
N ARG A 18 4.03 -4.87 30.37
CA ARG A 18 3.63 -3.92 29.33
C ARG A 18 4.81 -3.58 28.41
N VAL A 19 4.68 -3.97 27.16
CA VAL A 19 5.58 -3.60 26.06
C VAL A 19 4.98 -2.41 25.34
N TRP A 20 5.74 -1.33 25.28
CA TRP A 20 5.39 -0.12 24.54
C TRP A 20 6.19 -0.11 23.25
N TYR A 21 5.53 0.15 22.14
CA TYR A 21 6.19 0.38 20.86
C TYR A 21 6.25 1.87 20.59
N LEU A 22 7.43 2.39 20.31
CA LEU A 22 7.61 3.75 19.83
C LEU A 22 7.55 3.71 18.31
N CYS A 23 6.57 4.37 17.73
CA CYS A 23 6.42 4.48 16.29
C CYS A 23 6.28 5.94 15.88
N THR A 24 6.53 6.18 14.59
CA THR A 24 6.41 7.49 13.97
C THR A 24 5.35 7.39 12.88
N PHE A 25 4.35 8.25 12.95
CA PHE A 25 3.31 8.36 11.92
C PHE A 25 3.52 9.65 11.13
N SER A 26 3.19 9.62 9.85
CA SER A 26 3.08 10.81 9.03
C SER A 26 1.80 10.79 8.21
N ASP A 27 1.14 11.94 8.11
CA ASP A 27 0.03 12.20 7.19
C ASP A 27 0.49 12.90 5.89
N GLY A 28 1.81 13.03 5.70
CA GLY A 28 2.43 13.76 4.59
C GLY A 28 2.68 15.25 4.86
N GLN A 29 2.14 15.82 5.93
CA GLN A 29 2.39 17.22 6.34
C GLN A 29 3.09 17.29 7.70
N LEU A 30 2.69 16.43 8.63
CA LEU A 30 3.22 16.34 9.98
C LEU A 30 3.83 14.97 10.23
N VAL A 31 4.81 14.94 11.11
CA VAL A 31 5.44 13.72 11.62
C VAL A 31 5.23 13.71 13.12
N VAL A 32 4.51 12.71 13.61
CA VAL A 32 4.14 12.60 15.03
C VAL A 32 4.66 11.30 15.63
N LYS A 33 5.21 11.40 16.84
CA LYS A 33 5.61 10.23 17.61
C LYS A 33 4.42 9.73 18.42
N ALA A 34 4.23 8.42 18.44
CA ALA A 34 3.19 7.76 19.20
C ALA A 34 3.77 6.60 20.01
N HIS A 35 3.18 6.35 21.16
CA HIS A 35 3.46 5.17 21.96
C HIS A 35 2.25 4.23 21.79
N LEU A 36 2.46 3.08 21.16
CA LEU A 36 1.42 2.08 20.97
C LEU A 36 1.50 1.03 22.07
N TYR A 37 0.33 0.71 22.62
CA TYR A 37 0.14 -0.32 23.62
C TYR A 37 -0.67 -1.47 23.01
N ASP A 38 -0.10 -2.68 23.02
CA ASP A 38 -0.83 -3.90 22.63
C ASP A 38 -1.32 -3.95 21.16
N PHE A 39 -0.70 -3.17 20.26
CA PHE A 39 -1.02 -3.16 18.82
C PHE A 39 -0.06 -4.03 17.98
N ARG A 40 0.61 -5.00 18.60
CA ARG A 40 1.57 -5.88 17.90
C ARG A 40 0.81 -6.74 16.89
N GLY A 41 1.21 -6.68 15.62
CA GLY A 41 0.54 -7.38 14.51
C GLY A 41 -0.64 -6.64 13.90
N VAL A 42 -1.00 -5.46 14.41
CA VAL A 42 -2.00 -4.56 13.80
C VAL A 42 -1.31 -3.47 12.98
N VAL A 43 -0.17 -2.98 13.47
CA VAL A 43 0.62 -1.93 12.83
C VAL A 43 1.99 -2.48 12.49
N GLU A 44 2.39 -2.34 11.24
CA GLU A 44 3.67 -2.76 10.68
C GLU A 44 4.42 -1.57 10.09
N GLU A 45 5.74 -1.66 10.06
CA GLU A 45 6.58 -0.63 9.46
C GLU A 45 6.30 -0.54 7.96
N GLY A 46 6.16 0.70 7.45
CA GLY A 46 5.82 0.96 6.04
C GLY A 46 4.34 0.83 5.69
N GLY A 47 3.48 0.38 6.62
CA GLY A 47 2.04 0.30 6.40
C GLY A 47 1.35 1.67 6.39
N CYS A 48 0.24 1.76 5.64
CA CYS A 48 -0.65 2.91 5.67
C CYS A 48 -1.91 2.58 6.46
N TYR A 49 -2.28 3.47 7.38
CA TYR A 49 -3.38 3.23 8.30
C TYR A 49 -4.26 4.46 8.45
N ILE A 50 -5.55 4.23 8.62
CA ILE A 50 -6.49 5.22 9.16
C ILE A 50 -6.65 4.90 10.65
N LEU A 51 -6.27 5.85 11.49
CA LEU A 51 -6.39 5.74 12.94
C LEU A 51 -7.62 6.52 13.41
N LYS A 52 -8.59 5.83 14.02
CA LYS A 52 -9.77 6.45 14.64
C LYS A 52 -9.68 6.44 16.16
N GLY A 53 -10.23 7.46 16.80
CA GLY A 53 -10.25 7.56 18.27
C GLY A 53 -8.92 8.00 18.89
N HIS A 54 -8.02 8.60 18.10
CA HIS A 54 -6.77 9.16 18.60
C HIS A 54 -6.96 10.61 19.06
N ILE A 55 -6.05 11.07 19.92
CA ILE A 55 -5.99 12.45 20.38
C ILE A 55 -4.64 13.02 19.94
N ILE A 56 -4.66 14.13 19.20
CA ILE A 56 -3.45 14.89 18.87
C ILE A 56 -3.25 15.92 19.98
N ILE A 57 -2.16 15.78 20.73
CA ILE A 57 -1.75 16.75 21.75
C ILE A 57 -0.80 17.72 21.06
N SER A 58 -1.18 18.99 20.96
CA SER A 58 -0.34 20.01 20.35
C SER A 58 0.79 20.46 21.30
N ASN A 59 1.98 20.69 20.72
CA ASN A 59 3.15 21.34 21.33
C ASN A 59 3.94 20.55 22.42
N PRO A 60 4.93 19.70 22.04
CA PRO A 60 5.21 19.21 20.69
C PRO A 60 4.12 18.22 20.24
N PRO A 61 3.84 18.12 18.94
CA PRO A 61 2.78 17.25 18.44
C PRO A 61 3.06 15.78 18.83
N ARG A 62 2.17 15.23 19.64
CA ARG A 62 2.19 13.82 20.08
C ARG A 62 0.86 13.17 19.78
N LEU A 63 0.91 11.93 19.34
CA LEU A 63 -0.26 11.14 19.07
C LEU A 63 -0.53 10.24 20.28
N ALA A 64 -1.58 10.55 21.03
CA ALA A 64 -2.08 9.69 22.09
C ALA A 64 -3.09 8.70 21.49
N VAL A 65 -2.74 7.42 21.57
CA VAL A 65 -3.54 6.32 21.03
C VAL A 65 -4.13 5.54 22.21
N PRO A 66 -5.36 5.84 22.62
CA PRO A 66 -5.99 5.13 23.73
C PRO A 66 -6.34 3.69 23.32
N ARG A 67 -6.71 2.85 24.29
CA ARG A 67 -6.95 1.41 24.06
C ARG A 67 -8.15 1.16 23.13
N GLU A 68 -9.11 2.06 23.13
CA GLU A 68 -10.29 2.06 22.26
C GLU A 68 -10.03 2.57 20.83
N ALA A 69 -8.81 3.05 20.54
CA ALA A 69 -8.47 3.48 19.20
C ALA A 69 -8.44 2.28 18.23
N THR A 70 -8.91 2.50 17.00
CA THR A 70 -8.96 1.48 15.96
C THR A 70 -8.11 1.87 14.77
N PHE A 71 -7.29 0.93 14.30
CA PHE A 71 -6.53 1.04 13.06
C PHE A 71 -7.28 0.33 11.94
N TYR A 72 -7.39 0.99 10.79
CA TYR A 72 -7.88 0.41 9.55
C TYR A 72 -6.75 0.45 8.54
N SER A 73 -6.46 -0.67 7.88
CA SER A 73 -5.49 -0.69 6.79
C SER A 73 -6.00 0.18 5.64
N SER A 74 -5.13 1.03 5.12
CA SER A 74 -5.39 1.79 3.91
C SER A 74 -4.29 1.57 2.88
N MET A 75 -4.66 1.61 1.61
CA MET A 75 -3.70 1.50 0.52
C MET A 75 -3.80 2.69 -0.43
N PRO A 76 -2.66 3.27 -0.84
CA PRO A 76 -2.64 4.20 -1.94
C PRO A 76 -2.89 3.44 -3.24
N ILE A 77 -3.92 3.83 -3.99
CA ILE A 77 -4.16 3.34 -5.35
C ILE A 77 -3.47 4.30 -6.31
N VAL A 78 -2.66 3.74 -7.21
CA VAL A 78 -1.96 4.47 -8.26
C VAL A 78 -2.43 3.94 -9.61
N ASN A 79 -3.41 4.63 -10.21
CA ASN A 79 -3.81 4.37 -11.60
C ASN A 79 -4.04 5.72 -12.31
N GLY A 80 -2.94 6.46 -12.54
CA GLY A 80 -2.97 7.84 -13.06
C GLY A 80 -3.52 8.90 -12.10
N CYS A 81 -4.30 8.49 -11.09
CA CYS A 81 -4.81 9.32 -10.01
C CYS A 81 -4.29 8.82 -8.65
N ARG A 82 -4.00 9.75 -7.73
CA ARG A 82 -3.74 9.44 -6.32
C ARG A 82 -5.07 9.34 -5.59
N ALA A 83 -5.42 8.15 -5.13
CA ALA A 83 -6.59 7.91 -4.31
C ALA A 83 -6.26 7.00 -3.13
N THR A 84 -7.04 7.09 -2.06
CA THR A 84 -6.86 6.25 -0.87
C THR A 84 -8.01 5.27 -0.75
N LEU A 85 -7.71 3.98 -0.64
CA LEU A 85 -8.70 2.95 -0.34
C LEU A 85 -8.63 2.57 1.14
N CYS A 86 -9.76 2.66 1.84
CA CYS A 86 -9.92 2.23 3.22
C CYS A 86 -10.58 0.85 3.27
N LEU A 87 -9.90 -0.13 3.85
CA LEU A 87 -10.44 -1.48 4.04
C LEU A 87 -11.08 -1.60 5.42
N TRP A 88 -12.38 -1.88 5.46
CA TRP A 88 -13.12 -2.15 6.70
C TRP A 88 -13.12 -3.64 7.04
N ARG A 89 -12.87 -3.97 8.33
CA ARG A 89 -13.03 -5.27 9.04
C ARG A 89 -13.01 -6.58 8.22
N GLU A 90 -13.99 -6.79 7.36
CA GLU A 90 -14.14 -8.01 6.57
C GLU A 90 -13.18 -8.03 5.38
N ALA A 91 -12.83 -6.85 4.86
CA ALA A 91 -11.81 -6.65 3.84
C ALA A 91 -10.38 -6.59 4.43
N THR A 92 -10.21 -6.43 5.75
CA THR A 92 -8.87 -6.40 6.36
C THR A 92 -8.25 -7.77 6.56
N THR A 93 -8.99 -8.86 6.38
CA THR A 93 -8.40 -10.22 6.35
C THR A 93 -7.64 -10.50 5.07
N TRP A 94 -7.76 -9.64 4.07
CA TRP A 94 -7.03 -9.74 2.81
C TRP A 94 -5.65 -9.09 2.93
N GLU A 95 -4.61 -9.88 2.67
CA GLU A 95 -3.23 -9.42 2.62
C GLU A 95 -2.94 -8.87 1.21
N VAL A 96 -3.32 -7.61 0.96
CA VAL A 96 -2.99 -6.94 -0.30
C VAL A 96 -1.55 -6.42 -0.22
N ARG A 97 -0.70 -6.80 -1.19
CA ARG A 97 0.70 -6.36 -1.26
C ARG A 97 0.88 -5.16 -2.18
N LEU A 98 1.85 -4.31 -1.87
CA LEU A 98 2.22 -3.22 -2.78
C LEU A 98 2.67 -3.80 -4.13
N GLY A 99 2.10 -3.30 -5.22
CA GLY A 99 2.35 -3.79 -6.59
C GLY A 99 1.47 -4.95 -7.03
N GLN A 100 0.59 -5.47 -6.17
CA GLN A 100 -0.43 -6.45 -6.54
C GLN A 100 -1.58 -5.76 -7.27
N MET A 101 -2.04 -6.35 -8.37
CA MET A 101 -3.29 -5.95 -9.02
C MET A 101 -4.45 -6.68 -8.35
N ALA A 102 -5.47 -5.91 -7.96
CA ALA A 102 -6.68 -6.43 -7.36
C ALA A 102 -7.87 -5.59 -7.84
N ALA A 103 -8.97 -6.27 -8.17
CA ALA A 103 -10.21 -5.66 -8.56
C ALA A 103 -11.09 -5.47 -7.32
N PHE A 104 -11.51 -4.24 -7.08
CA PHE A 104 -12.40 -3.89 -5.97
C PHE A 104 -13.75 -3.46 -6.53
N THR A 105 -14.84 -4.06 -6.05
CA THR A 105 -16.20 -3.72 -6.49
C THR A 105 -17.06 -3.21 -5.32
N HIS A 106 -18.15 -2.51 -5.66
CA HIS A 106 -19.12 -1.98 -4.69
C HIS A 106 -18.48 -1.11 -3.59
N LEU A 107 -17.54 -0.24 -3.99
CA LEU A 107 -16.88 0.71 -3.09
C LEU A 107 -17.74 1.96 -2.86
N THR A 108 -17.64 2.53 -1.66
CA THR A 108 -18.22 3.83 -1.36
C THR A 108 -17.19 4.93 -1.59
N SER A 109 -17.50 5.87 -2.47
CA SER A 109 -16.64 7.01 -2.80
C SER A 109 -16.99 8.24 -1.97
N THR A 110 -15.99 8.85 -1.35
CA THR A 110 -16.08 10.16 -0.68
C THR A 110 -15.04 11.09 -1.28
N ALA A 111 -15.48 12.22 -1.82
CA ALA A 111 -14.57 13.27 -2.26
C ALA A 111 -14.21 14.17 -1.07
N SER A 112 -12.92 14.39 -0.85
CA SER A 112 -12.42 15.34 0.14
C SER A 112 -11.62 16.44 -0.54
N LEU A 113 -11.88 17.69 -0.13
CA LEU A 113 -11.16 18.87 -0.59
C LEU A 113 -9.64 18.79 -0.34
N HIS A 114 -9.22 18.07 0.71
CA HIS A 114 -7.82 18.01 1.12
C HIS A 114 -7.10 16.72 0.74
N PHE A 115 -7.84 15.62 0.59
CA PHE A 115 -7.26 14.28 0.41
C PHE A 115 -7.60 13.66 -0.95
N GLY A 116 -8.27 14.41 -1.83
CA GLY A 116 -8.73 13.92 -3.12
C GLY A 116 -9.86 12.90 -2.96
N GLN A 117 -9.93 11.96 -3.89
CA GLN A 117 -10.94 10.92 -3.88
C GLN A 117 -10.53 9.79 -2.94
N GLN A 118 -11.43 9.46 -2.02
CA GLN A 118 -11.27 8.35 -1.09
C GLN A 118 -12.33 7.31 -1.38
N TRP A 119 -11.93 6.05 -1.40
CA TRP A 119 -12.84 4.92 -1.47
C TRP A 119 -12.79 4.14 -0.17
N SER A 120 -13.91 3.54 0.19
CA SER A 120 -14.01 2.69 1.37
C SER A 120 -14.80 1.44 1.02
N THR A 121 -14.35 0.30 1.55
CA THR A 121 -15.13 -0.93 1.48
C THR A 121 -16.30 -0.87 2.45
N GLY A 122 -17.40 -1.53 2.11
CA GLY A 122 -18.56 -1.73 2.97
C GLY A 122 -19.00 -3.20 2.94
N ASN A 123 -20.17 -3.48 3.51
CA ASN A 123 -20.68 -4.85 3.70
C ASN A 123 -20.88 -5.64 2.39
N TYR A 124 -20.92 -4.97 1.24
CA TYR A 124 -21.14 -5.59 -0.07
C TYR A 124 -19.93 -5.49 -0.99
N SER A 125 -18.81 -4.96 -0.50
CA SER A 125 -17.61 -4.84 -1.31
C SER A 125 -16.99 -6.23 -1.53
N THR A 126 -16.64 -6.52 -2.78
CA THR A 126 -15.85 -7.71 -3.11
C THR A 126 -14.45 -7.30 -3.52
N ILE A 127 -13.50 -8.18 -3.26
CA ILE A 127 -12.11 -8.07 -3.69
C ILE A 127 -11.82 -9.34 -4.47
N ASP A 128 -11.47 -9.17 -5.74
CA ASP A 128 -11.08 -10.28 -6.61
C ASP A 128 -9.61 -10.09 -6.99
N GLU A 129 -8.81 -11.15 -6.84
CA GLU A 129 -7.44 -11.12 -7.29
C GLU A 129 -7.51 -11.20 -8.81
N GLU A 130 -7.20 -10.09 -9.47
CA GLU A 130 -6.90 -10.13 -10.88
C GLU A 130 -5.53 -10.79 -11.00
N THR A 131 -5.56 -12.11 -11.13
CA THR A 131 -4.40 -12.86 -11.60
C THR A 131 -4.26 -12.55 -13.08
N GLU A 132 -3.76 -11.36 -13.41
CA GLU A 132 -3.13 -11.22 -14.71
C GLU A 132 -2.03 -12.28 -14.74
N VAL A 133 -2.21 -13.27 -15.64
CA VAL A 133 -1.11 -14.15 -16.00
C VAL A 133 -0.13 -13.26 -16.74
N LEU A 134 0.72 -12.57 -15.97
CA LEU A 134 1.88 -11.89 -16.49
C LEU A 134 2.81 -13.00 -16.98
N GLN A 135 2.58 -13.43 -18.22
CA GLN A 135 3.52 -14.26 -18.91
C GLN A 135 4.76 -13.40 -19.11
N MET A 136 5.80 -13.66 -18.32
CA MET A 136 7.09 -13.01 -18.53
C MET A 136 7.62 -13.48 -19.87
N ILE A 137 7.51 -12.61 -20.87
CA ILE A 137 8.06 -12.85 -22.19
C ILE A 137 9.51 -12.40 -22.17
N LYS A 138 10.43 -13.34 -22.43
CA LYS A 138 11.85 -13.02 -22.57
C LYS A 138 12.13 -12.55 -23.98
N VAL A 139 12.65 -11.33 -24.07
CA VAL A 139 13.06 -10.70 -25.33
C VAL A 139 14.54 -10.98 -25.58
N ILE A 140 14.87 -11.55 -26.74
CA ILE A 140 16.26 -11.76 -27.15
C ILE A 140 16.76 -10.65 -28.09
N GLY A 141 15.87 -9.97 -28.80
CA GLY A 141 16.25 -8.89 -29.70
C GLY A 141 15.13 -7.91 -30.00
N ALA A 142 15.48 -6.73 -30.48
CA ALA A 142 14.54 -5.75 -31.00
C ALA A 142 15.13 -5.09 -32.26
N SER A 143 14.30 -4.88 -33.27
CA SER A 143 14.66 -4.15 -34.48
C SER A 143 13.59 -3.11 -34.81
N ILE A 144 14.04 -1.89 -35.12
CA ILE A 144 13.17 -0.80 -35.55
C ILE A 144 12.95 -0.99 -37.05
N LEU A 145 11.69 -1.16 -37.45
CA LEU A 145 11.31 -1.18 -38.86
C LEU A 145 11.26 0.25 -39.42
N GLU A 146 11.31 0.41 -40.75
CA GLU A 146 11.04 1.70 -41.39
C GLU A 146 9.58 2.09 -41.17
N GLY A 147 9.34 2.78 -40.06
CA GLY A 147 8.01 3.07 -39.56
C GLY A 147 8.03 3.19 -38.04
N LYS A 148 6.96 3.72 -37.46
CA LYS A 148 6.76 3.83 -36.02
C LYS A 148 6.48 2.47 -35.36
N GLU A 149 7.14 1.41 -35.80
CA GLU A 149 6.90 0.04 -35.35
C GLU A 149 8.23 -0.62 -34.95
N VAL A 150 8.20 -1.40 -33.88
CA VAL A 150 9.33 -2.20 -33.40
C VAL A 150 8.95 -3.67 -33.51
N GLU A 151 9.83 -4.45 -34.12
CA GLU A 151 9.79 -5.91 -34.05
C GLU A 151 10.61 -6.38 -32.85
N ILE A 152 9.98 -7.18 -32.00
CA ILE A 152 10.59 -7.78 -30.82
C ILE A 152 10.72 -9.28 -31.07
N LEU A 153 11.95 -9.80 -31.01
CA LEU A 153 12.25 -11.22 -31.11
C LEU A 153 12.19 -11.87 -29.72
N LEU A 154 11.34 -12.87 -29.57
CA LEU A 154 11.09 -13.59 -28.34
C LEU A 154 12.00 -14.84 -28.21
N GLU A 155 12.04 -15.46 -27.03
CA GLU A 155 12.88 -16.64 -26.78
C GLU A 155 12.48 -17.90 -27.56
N ASP A 156 11.20 -18.03 -27.87
CA ASP A 156 10.64 -19.08 -28.72
C ASP A 156 10.84 -18.83 -30.22
N LEU A 157 11.59 -17.77 -30.59
CA LEU A 157 11.84 -17.30 -31.95
C LEU A 157 10.62 -16.65 -32.63
N ASP A 158 9.55 -16.37 -31.88
CA ASP A 158 8.43 -15.59 -32.40
C ASP A 158 8.79 -14.10 -32.50
N VAL A 159 8.13 -13.41 -33.43
CA VAL A 159 8.32 -11.98 -33.67
C VAL A 159 7.03 -11.24 -33.34
N LEU A 160 7.11 -10.35 -32.36
CA LEU A 160 6.01 -9.48 -31.96
C LEU A 160 6.18 -8.09 -32.57
N LYS A 161 5.15 -7.60 -33.27
CA LYS A 161 5.12 -6.22 -33.77
C LYS A 161 4.45 -5.31 -32.75
N VAL A 162 5.16 -4.27 -32.34
CA VAL A 162 4.69 -3.29 -31.34
C VAL A 162 4.63 -1.91 -31.97
N ALA A 163 3.46 -1.28 -31.87
CA ALA A 163 3.23 0.08 -32.35
C ALA A 163 3.92 1.12 -31.44
N ALA A 164 4.31 2.27 -32.01
CA ALA A 164 5.06 3.33 -31.32
C ALA A 164 4.41 3.86 -30.06
N ASP A 165 3.09 4.02 -30.07
CA ASP A 165 2.34 4.49 -28.91
C ASP A 165 2.51 3.59 -27.68
N VAL A 166 2.79 2.29 -27.89
CA VAL A 166 3.01 1.32 -26.81
C VAL A 166 4.47 1.31 -26.35
N TRP A 167 5.45 1.33 -27.26
CA TRP A 167 6.86 1.16 -26.87
C TRP A 167 7.59 2.45 -26.49
N GLU A 168 7.13 3.62 -26.95
CA GLU A 168 7.72 4.92 -26.57
C GLU A 168 7.67 5.15 -25.04
N GLY A 169 6.67 4.58 -24.35
CA GLY A 169 6.55 4.64 -22.88
C GLY A 169 7.42 3.64 -22.12
N ILE A 170 7.87 2.57 -22.78
CA ILE A 170 8.57 1.45 -22.13
C ILE A 170 10.09 1.66 -22.15
N CYS A 171 10.62 2.21 -23.24
CA CYS A 171 12.07 2.40 -23.37
C CYS A 171 12.41 3.69 -24.15
N PRO A 172 12.56 4.83 -23.45
CA PRO A 172 12.89 6.11 -24.08
C PRO A 172 14.18 6.05 -24.91
N GLN A 173 15.11 5.17 -24.54
CA GLN A 173 16.41 5.00 -25.19
C GLN A 173 16.30 4.45 -26.61
N LEU A 174 15.29 3.63 -26.92
CA LEU A 174 15.04 3.15 -28.28
C LEU A 174 14.52 4.29 -29.18
N ALA A 175 13.76 5.24 -28.62
CA ALA A 175 13.17 6.35 -29.36
C ALA A 175 14.21 7.38 -29.82
N TYR A 176 15.34 7.50 -29.10
CA TYR A 176 16.44 8.38 -29.52
C TYR A 176 17.18 7.90 -30.78
N SER A 177 17.15 6.59 -31.07
CA SER A 177 17.89 6.03 -32.21
C SER A 177 17.16 6.21 -33.56
N SER A 178 15.83 6.35 -33.55
CA SER A 178 15.03 6.60 -34.76
C SER A 178 15.00 8.08 -35.17
N ALA A 179 15.32 9.00 -34.25
CA ALA A 179 15.37 10.45 -34.53
C ALA A 179 16.69 10.94 -35.16
N LEU A 180 17.69 10.06 -35.29
CA LEU A 180 19.03 10.36 -35.82
C LEU A 180 19.24 9.85 -37.26
N LYS A 181 18.19 9.40 -37.96
CA LYS A 181 18.22 9.06 -39.38
C LYS A 181 17.49 10.09 -40.22
#